data_AF-A0A7S2S6J8-F1
#
_entry.id   AF-A0A7S2S6J8-F1
#
_cell.length_a   1.000
_cell.length_b   1.000
_cell.length_c   1.000
_cell.angle_alpha   90.00
_cell.angle_beta   90.00
_cell.angle_gamma   90.00
#
_symmetry.space_group_name_H-M   'P 1'
#
loop_
_entity.id
_entity.type
_entity.pdbx_description
1 polymer ?
#
loop_
_entity_poly.entity_id
_entity_poly.type
_entity_poly.pdbx_seq_one_letter_code
_entity_poly.pdbx_strand_id
1 'polypeptide(L)'
;LKRSCEENDVRIKSDWEVFRLARVCGSVQEGVKRLKNIREFEKKYKLDEIDSLEAFRAMQKDFPDCGFVFSGYDKEGRLVVYSDYAKFFPDLFLSSPNQRLYLKAWADLLDYSATDIEELEKGMIFVSSAKNMGWKNFSMELEREFAWMYQTGYPIKMKAMILFKSHAIVRAIIKI
;
A
#
# COMPACT_ATOMS: atom_id res chain seq x y z
N LEU A 1 -12.87 -19.77 4.94
CA LEU A 1 -11.70 -18.91 5.25
C LEU A 1 -11.45 -18.80 6.76
N LYS A 2 -12.36 -18.25 7.58
CA LYS A 2 -12.19 -18.17 9.05
C LYS A 2 -11.63 -19.43 9.70
N ARG A 3 -12.35 -20.55 9.53
CA ARG A 3 -11.93 -21.88 10.00
C ARG A 3 -10.51 -22.26 9.55
N SER A 4 -10.17 -22.01 8.28
CA SER A 4 -8.83 -22.32 7.76
C SER A 4 -7.75 -21.40 8.36
N CYS A 5 -8.05 -20.15 8.68
CA CYS A 5 -7.13 -19.28 9.41
C CYS A 5 -6.90 -19.79 10.85
N GLU A 6 -7.96 -20.22 11.54
CA GLU A 6 -7.87 -20.82 12.88
C GLU A 6 -7.02 -22.10 12.87
N GLU A 7 -7.25 -22.99 11.90
CA GLU A 7 -6.48 -24.23 11.71
C GLU A 7 -4.99 -23.96 11.41
N ASN A 8 -4.63 -22.75 10.95
CA ASN A 8 -3.25 -22.35 10.62
C ASN A 8 -2.67 -21.32 11.60
N ASP A 9 -3.32 -21.09 12.75
CA ASP A 9 -2.91 -20.10 13.77
C ASP A 9 -2.69 -18.68 13.20
N VAL A 10 -3.55 -18.28 12.26
CA VAL A 10 -3.50 -16.94 11.65
C VAL A 10 -4.56 -16.05 12.30
N ARG A 11 -4.10 -15.06 13.07
CA ARG A 11 -4.98 -14.06 13.73
C ARG A 11 -5.81 -13.29 12.70
N ILE A 12 -7.13 -13.29 12.88
CA ILE A 12 -8.07 -12.44 12.16
C ILE A 12 -8.37 -11.19 13.01
N LYS A 13 -8.37 -10.01 12.38
CA LYS A 13 -8.70 -8.75 13.07
C LYS A 13 -10.20 -8.44 13.05
N SER A 14 -10.90 -8.83 11.99
CA SER A 14 -12.33 -8.59 11.85
C SER A 14 -12.98 -9.51 10.81
N ASP A 15 -14.31 -9.62 10.87
CA ASP A 15 -15.09 -10.29 9.83
C ASP A 15 -14.96 -9.60 8.47
N TRP A 16 -14.81 -8.28 8.47
CA TRP A 16 -14.59 -7.49 7.28
C TRP A 16 -13.30 -7.88 6.54
N GLU A 17 -12.22 -8.10 7.28
CA GLU A 17 -10.95 -8.55 6.70
C GLU A 17 -11.08 -9.89 5.98
N VAL A 18 -11.79 -10.84 6.59
CA VAL A 18 -12.05 -12.15 5.98
C VAL A 18 -12.91 -12.00 4.73
N PHE A 19 -13.91 -11.12 4.77
CA PHE A 19 -14.74 -10.84 3.61
C PHE A 19 -13.91 -10.25 2.46
N ARG A 20 -13.07 -9.24 2.71
CA ARG A 20 -12.19 -8.63 1.69
C ARG A 20 -11.31 -9.69 1.02
N LEU A 21 -10.66 -10.55 1.81
CA LEU A 21 -9.85 -11.66 1.29
C LEU A 21 -10.67 -12.65 0.48
N ALA A 22 -11.86 -13.03 0.94
CA ALA A 22 -12.73 -13.95 0.20
C ALA A 22 -13.21 -13.37 -1.15
N ARG A 23 -13.30 -12.05 -1.29
CA ARG A 23 -13.67 -11.38 -2.56
C ARG A 23 -12.50 -11.23 -3.53
N VAL A 24 -11.29 -11.06 -3.02
CA VAL A 24 -10.10 -10.76 -3.85
C VAL A 24 -9.30 -12.01 -4.19
N CYS A 25 -9.29 -13.02 -3.33
CA CYS A 25 -8.54 -14.25 -3.54
C CYS A 25 -9.35 -15.25 -4.39
N GLY A 26 -8.66 -16.01 -5.24
CA GLY A 26 -9.26 -17.08 -6.04
C GLY A 26 -9.48 -18.37 -5.26
N SER A 27 -8.88 -18.48 -4.06
CA SER A 27 -8.98 -19.67 -3.20
C SER A 27 -8.85 -19.33 -1.72
N VAL A 28 -9.31 -20.25 -0.86
CA VAL A 28 -9.15 -20.13 0.59
C VAL A 28 -7.67 -20.18 0.99
N GLN A 29 -6.89 -21.05 0.37
CA GLN A 29 -5.45 -21.24 0.63
C GLN A 29 -4.67 -19.96 0.32
N GLU A 30 -5.00 -19.29 -0.79
CA GLU A 30 -4.44 -17.99 -1.11
C GLU A 30 -4.80 -16.96 -0.05
N GLY A 31 -6.06 -16.88 0.37
CA GLY A 31 -6.50 -15.97 1.44
C GLY A 31 -5.75 -16.18 2.76
N VAL A 32 -5.55 -17.43 3.19
CA VAL A 32 -4.76 -17.76 4.38
C VAL A 32 -3.31 -17.33 4.22
N LYS A 33 -2.68 -17.62 3.07
CA LYS A 33 -1.30 -17.23 2.78
C LYS A 33 -1.11 -15.72 2.81
N ARG A 34 -2.00 -14.96 2.16
CA ARG A 34 -1.96 -13.50 2.16
C ARG A 34 -2.08 -12.92 3.58
N LEU A 35 -3.06 -13.42 4.35
CA LEU A 35 -3.25 -12.96 5.72
C LEU A 35 -2.05 -13.28 6.61
N LYS A 36 -1.46 -14.47 6.45
CA LYS A 36 -0.22 -14.85 7.16
C LYS A 36 0.92 -13.88 6.86
N ASN A 37 1.15 -13.54 5.59
CA ASN A 37 2.18 -12.58 5.19
C ASN A 37 1.93 -11.18 5.80
N ILE A 38 0.68 -10.72 5.82
CA ILE A 38 0.30 -9.45 6.47
C ILE A 38 0.63 -9.50 7.96
N ARG A 39 0.27 -10.57 8.66
CA ARG A 39 0.57 -10.73 10.10
C ARG A 39 2.05 -10.81 10.41
N GLU A 40 2.82 -11.52 9.59
CA GLU A 40 4.27 -11.58 9.72
C GLU A 40 4.91 -10.20 9.50
N PHE A 41 4.43 -9.44 8.52
CA PHE A 41 4.85 -8.06 8.28
C PHE A 41 4.52 -7.14 9.46
N GLU A 42 3.26 -7.15 9.92
CA GLU A 42 2.84 -6.36 11.08
C GLU A 42 3.63 -6.70 12.34
N LYS A 43 3.94 -7.98 12.54
CA LYS A 43 4.78 -8.44 13.66
C LYS A 43 6.23 -8.00 13.51
N LYS A 44 6.83 -8.16 12.31
CA LYS A 44 8.22 -7.78 12.01
C LYS A 44 8.45 -6.31 12.32
N TYR A 45 7.52 -5.44 11.92
CA TYR A 45 7.62 -4.00 12.13
C TYR A 45 6.81 -3.49 13.31
N LYS A 46 6.22 -4.38 14.11
CA LYS A 46 5.42 -4.06 15.29
C LYS A 46 4.41 -2.93 15.01
N LEU A 47 3.63 -3.09 13.95
CA LEU A 47 2.73 -2.06 13.43
C LEU A 47 1.48 -1.87 14.30
N ASP A 48 1.08 -2.91 15.05
CA ASP A 48 -0.04 -2.86 15.99
C ASP A 48 0.25 -1.95 17.21
N GLU A 49 1.52 -1.59 17.45
CA GLU A 49 1.92 -0.66 18.53
C GLU A 49 1.84 0.82 18.11
N ILE A 50 1.59 1.10 16.83
CA ILE A 50 1.71 2.43 16.25
C ILE A 50 0.33 3.01 16.00
N ASP A 51 0.10 4.23 16.48
CA ASP A 51 -1.11 4.98 16.18
C ASP A 51 -1.11 5.45 14.71
N SER A 52 -2.26 5.28 14.05
CA SER A 52 -2.41 5.67 12.64
C SER A 52 -2.21 7.16 12.41
N LEU A 53 -2.70 8.02 13.32
CA LEU A 53 -2.57 9.47 13.17
C LEU A 53 -1.12 9.92 13.35
N GLU A 54 -0.39 9.33 14.29
CA GLU A 54 1.06 9.51 14.42
C GLU A 54 1.80 9.11 13.13
N ALA A 55 1.46 7.95 12.57
CA ALA A 55 2.07 7.44 11.34
C ALA A 55 1.90 8.40 10.15
N PHE A 56 0.67 8.86 9.89
CA PHE A 56 0.40 9.82 8.82
C PHE A 56 1.07 11.18 9.06
N ARG A 57 1.14 11.65 10.31
CA ARG A 57 1.84 12.90 10.65
C ARG A 57 3.33 12.82 10.39
N ALA A 58 3.96 11.70 10.76
CA ALA A 58 5.38 11.47 10.47
C ALA A 58 5.63 11.43 8.96
N MET A 59 4.82 10.68 8.21
CA MET A 59 4.92 10.60 6.75
C MET A 59 4.78 11.98 6.10
N GLN A 60 3.79 12.77 6.49
CA GLN A 60 3.58 14.12 5.93
C GLN A 60 4.71 15.09 6.29
N LYS A 61 5.27 14.97 7.50
CA LYS A 61 6.37 15.82 7.97
C LYS A 61 7.66 15.53 7.20
N ASP A 62 8.01 14.25 7.06
CA ASP A 62 9.31 13.83 6.51
C ASP A 62 9.28 13.73 4.98
N PHE A 63 8.09 13.53 4.39
CA PHE A 63 7.86 13.47 2.94
C PHE A 63 6.72 14.40 2.50
N PRO A 64 6.87 15.74 2.64
CA PRO A 64 5.81 16.68 2.26
C PRO A 64 5.49 16.57 0.77
N ASP A 65 4.20 16.45 0.45
CA ASP A 65 3.63 16.22 -0.89
C ASP A 65 3.99 14.88 -1.57
N CYS A 66 4.84 14.06 -0.94
CA CYS A 66 5.07 12.66 -1.31
C CYS A 66 4.26 11.70 -0.43
N GLY A 67 3.81 12.14 0.74
CA GLY A 67 2.79 11.46 1.52
C GLY A 67 1.54 11.18 0.70
N PHE A 68 0.74 10.21 1.15
CA PHE A 68 -0.48 9.80 0.47
C PHE A 68 -1.55 10.88 0.63
N VAL A 69 -1.76 11.67 -0.43
CA VAL A 69 -2.77 12.74 -0.42
C VAL A 69 -4.08 12.20 -1.00
N PHE A 70 -5.06 11.99 -0.13
CA PHE A 70 -6.42 11.63 -0.54
C PHE A 70 -7.03 12.77 -1.36
N SER A 71 -7.24 12.52 -2.65
CA SER A 71 -7.62 13.54 -3.65
C SER A 71 -9.08 13.40 -4.09
N GLY A 72 -9.90 12.75 -3.27
CA GLY A 72 -11.31 12.46 -3.57
C GLY A 72 -11.48 11.20 -4.41
N TYR A 73 -12.53 11.20 -5.23
CA TYR A 73 -12.94 10.05 -6.02
C TYR A 73 -12.97 10.40 -7.51
N ASP A 74 -12.67 9.43 -8.38
CA ASP A 74 -12.84 9.60 -9.82
C ASP A 74 -14.32 9.52 -10.24
N LYS A 75 -14.59 9.67 -11.54
CA LYS A 75 -15.95 9.61 -12.09
C LYS A 75 -16.67 8.27 -11.87
N GLU A 76 -15.93 7.21 -11.56
CA GLU A 76 -16.48 5.89 -11.28
C GLU A 76 -16.59 5.63 -9.78
N GLY A 77 -16.21 6.59 -8.92
CA GLY A 77 -16.23 6.45 -7.47
C GLY A 77 -15.04 5.67 -6.91
N ARG A 78 -13.90 5.63 -7.62
CA ARG A 78 -12.66 5.01 -7.13
C ARG A 78 -11.88 6.02 -6.32
N LEU A 79 -11.33 5.60 -5.19
CA LEU A 79 -10.46 6.46 -4.39
C LEU A 79 -9.24 6.88 -5.21
N VAL A 80 -8.94 8.17 -5.25
CA VAL A 80 -7.75 8.73 -5.90
C VAL A 80 -6.74 9.15 -4.85
N VAL A 81 -5.56 8.54 -4.90
CA VAL A 81 -4.42 8.88 -4.05
C VAL A 81 -3.36 9.57 -4.89
N TYR A 82 -3.01 10.79 -4.51
CA TYR A 82 -1.98 11.57 -5.16
C TYR A 82 -0.64 11.47 -4.42
N SER A 83 0.46 11.45 -5.17
CA SER A 83 1.81 11.63 -4.63
C SER A 83 2.75 12.34 -5.60
N ASP A 84 3.67 13.17 -5.10
CA ASP A 84 4.79 13.67 -5.90
C ASP A 84 6.00 12.73 -5.77
N TYR A 85 6.14 11.83 -6.75
CA TYR A 85 7.14 10.74 -6.70
C TYR A 85 8.58 11.28 -6.73
N ALA A 86 8.80 12.48 -7.27
CA ALA A 86 10.11 13.13 -7.25
C ALA A 86 10.61 13.49 -5.84
N LYS A 87 9.69 13.51 -4.86
CA LYS A 87 9.99 13.75 -3.45
C LYS A 87 10.08 12.46 -2.63
N PHE A 88 9.87 11.29 -3.25
CA PHE A 88 10.11 10.00 -2.62
C PHE A 88 11.60 9.64 -2.70
N PHE A 89 12.23 9.44 -1.55
CA PHE A 89 13.64 9.07 -1.47
C PHE A 89 13.75 7.73 -0.72
N PRO A 90 13.85 6.60 -1.43
CA PRO A 90 13.92 5.28 -0.82
C PRO A 90 15.02 5.13 0.21
N ASP A 91 16.19 5.73 -0.01
CA ASP A 91 17.31 5.66 0.94
C ASP A 91 16.96 6.33 2.27
N LEU A 92 16.24 7.46 2.23
CA LEU A 92 15.74 8.12 3.43
C LEU A 92 14.66 7.27 4.10
N PHE A 93 13.80 6.61 3.32
CA PHE A 93 12.78 5.71 3.85
C PHE A 93 13.40 4.53 4.61
N LEU A 94 14.36 3.83 3.99
CA LEU A 94 14.99 2.62 4.52
C LEU A 94 15.90 2.91 5.72
N SER A 95 16.57 4.06 5.74
CA SER A 95 17.49 4.45 6.83
C SER A 95 16.83 5.25 7.95
N SER A 96 15.56 5.65 7.80
CA SER A 96 14.90 6.52 8.78
C SER A 96 14.59 5.79 10.09
N PRO A 97 14.81 6.43 11.26
CA PRO A 97 14.28 5.92 12.53
C PRO A 97 12.75 5.82 12.55
N ASN A 98 12.06 6.54 11.66
CA ASN A 98 10.61 6.55 11.51
C ASN A 98 10.09 5.52 10.49
N GLN A 99 10.94 4.61 9.97
CA GLN A 99 10.54 3.63 8.95
C GLN A 99 9.26 2.87 9.31
N ARG A 100 9.12 2.43 10.57
CA ARG A 100 7.91 1.74 11.04
C ARG A 100 6.65 2.60 10.96
N LEU A 101 6.76 3.90 11.22
CA LEU A 101 5.65 4.86 11.09
C LEU A 101 5.21 4.97 9.62
N TYR A 102 6.15 5.03 8.68
CA TYR A 102 5.81 5.10 7.26
C TYR A 102 5.17 3.81 6.75
N LEU A 103 5.66 2.65 7.20
CA LEU A 103 5.08 1.35 6.88
C LEU A 103 3.67 1.19 7.46
N LYS A 104 3.42 1.72 8.67
CA LYS A 104 2.08 1.80 9.25
C LYS A 104 1.16 2.69 8.40
N ALA A 105 1.61 3.89 8.01
CA ALA A 105 0.83 4.78 7.16
C ALA A 105 0.48 4.14 5.81
N TRP A 106 1.42 3.37 5.22
CA TRP A 106 1.18 2.62 4.00
C TRP A 106 0.17 1.49 4.20
N ALA A 107 0.36 0.65 5.23
CA ALA A 107 -0.60 -0.42 5.55
C ALA A 107 -2.02 0.13 5.78
N ASP A 108 -2.13 1.21 6.57
CA ASP A 108 -3.40 1.84 6.86
C ASP A 108 -4.05 2.44 5.61
N LEU A 109 -3.28 3.05 4.70
CA LEU A 109 -3.80 3.51 3.42
C LEU A 109 -4.44 2.36 2.62
N LEU A 110 -3.77 1.21 2.54
CA LEU A 110 -4.32 0.06 1.82
C LEU A 110 -5.60 -0.43 2.50
N ASP A 111 -5.64 -0.45 3.84
CA ASP A 111 -6.86 -0.81 4.56
C ASP A 111 -8.02 0.19 4.35
N TYR A 112 -7.72 1.50 4.35
CA TYR A 112 -8.69 2.56 4.10
C TYR A 112 -9.14 2.65 2.64
N SER A 113 -8.43 2.02 1.70
CA SER A 113 -8.85 1.99 0.28
C SER A 113 -9.98 1.00 -0.01
N ALA A 114 -10.42 0.25 0.99
CA ALA A 114 -11.45 -0.77 0.88
C ALA A 114 -12.26 -0.87 2.18
N THR A 115 -12.87 0.25 2.62
CA THR A 115 -13.65 0.27 3.87
C THR A 115 -15.05 -0.32 3.72
N ASP A 116 -15.59 -0.30 2.50
CA ASP A 116 -16.86 -0.90 2.15
C ASP A 116 -16.78 -1.77 0.88
N ILE A 117 -17.91 -2.37 0.50
CA ILE A 117 -18.01 -3.28 -0.64
C ILE A 117 -17.77 -2.54 -1.96
N GLU A 118 -18.26 -1.31 -2.08
CA GLU A 118 -18.17 -0.51 -3.29
C GLU A 118 -16.72 -0.11 -3.56
N GLU A 119 -16.02 0.39 -2.54
CA GLU A 119 -14.59 0.71 -2.58
C GLU A 119 -13.74 -0.53 -2.88
N LEU A 120 -14.04 -1.67 -2.24
CA LEU A 120 -13.34 -2.93 -2.51
C LEU A 120 -13.50 -3.40 -3.96
N GLU A 121 -14.69 -3.23 -4.54
CA GLU A 121 -14.98 -3.67 -5.90
C GLU A 121 -14.36 -2.75 -6.96
N LYS A 122 -14.50 -1.45 -6.74
CA LYS A 122 -13.99 -0.39 -7.60
C LYS A 122 -12.49 -0.21 -7.49
N GLY A 123 -11.92 -0.44 -6.33
CA GLY A 123 -10.49 -0.25 -6.06
C GLY A 123 -10.07 1.22 -6.03
N MET A 124 -8.76 1.42 -6.03
CA MET A 124 -8.12 2.73 -5.95
C MET A 124 -7.26 3.04 -7.18
N ILE A 125 -7.00 4.32 -7.39
CA ILE A 125 -6.09 4.85 -8.41
C ILE A 125 -4.98 5.61 -7.70
N PHE A 126 -3.73 5.25 -7.99
CA PHE A 126 -2.57 6.08 -7.66
C PHE A 126 -2.29 7.03 -8.81
N VAL A 127 -2.17 8.32 -8.51
CA VAL A 127 -1.79 9.35 -9.48
C VAL A 127 -0.54 10.03 -8.97
N SER A 128 0.57 9.83 -9.67
CA SER A 128 1.85 10.37 -9.23
C SER A 128 2.49 11.31 -10.24
N SER A 129 2.91 12.47 -9.74
CA SER A 129 3.78 13.37 -10.50
C SER A 129 5.17 12.74 -10.58
N ALA A 130 5.65 12.53 -11.79
CA ALA A 130 7.02 12.09 -12.08
C ALA A 130 7.90 13.25 -12.57
N LYS A 131 7.47 14.51 -12.37
CA LYS A 131 8.24 15.69 -12.76
C LYS A 131 9.52 15.77 -11.94
N ASN A 132 10.69 15.82 -12.58
CA ASN A 132 12.02 15.82 -11.94
C ASN A 132 12.41 14.50 -11.24
N MET A 133 11.68 13.42 -11.50
CA MET A 133 12.05 12.10 -11.02
C MET A 133 13.33 11.62 -11.69
N GLY A 134 14.25 11.07 -10.88
CA GLY A 134 15.52 10.50 -11.34
C GLY A 134 15.82 9.17 -10.67
N TRP A 135 17.03 8.64 -10.91
CA TRP A 135 17.46 7.33 -10.38
C TRP A 135 17.40 7.24 -8.85
N LYS A 136 17.65 8.35 -8.15
CA LYS A 136 17.58 8.43 -6.68
C LYS A 136 16.18 8.22 -6.09
N ASN A 137 15.13 8.27 -6.92
CA ASN A 137 13.76 8.06 -6.49
C ASN A 137 13.32 6.60 -6.61
N PHE A 138 14.20 5.71 -7.10
CA PHE A 138 13.94 4.29 -7.25
C PHE A 138 14.87 3.47 -6.36
N SER A 139 14.32 2.42 -5.74
CA SER A 139 15.11 1.40 -5.06
C SER A 139 14.54 0.02 -5.35
N MET A 140 15.35 -0.81 -6.01
CA MET A 140 15.00 -2.21 -6.26
C MET A 140 14.89 -3.01 -4.95
N GLU A 141 15.60 -2.58 -3.90
CA GLU A 141 15.50 -3.19 -2.58
C GLU A 141 14.14 -2.94 -1.96
N LEU A 142 13.69 -1.68 -1.96
CA LEU A 142 12.37 -1.29 -1.45
C LEU A 142 11.24 -1.98 -2.23
N GLU A 143 11.33 -1.96 -3.57
CA GLU A 143 10.36 -2.65 -4.43
C GLU A 143 10.33 -4.16 -4.14
N ARG A 144 11.47 -4.84 -4.01
CA ARG A 144 11.49 -6.27 -3.65
C ARG A 144 10.88 -6.54 -2.27
N GLU A 145 11.11 -5.66 -1.31
CA GLU A 145 10.63 -5.86 0.06
C GLU A 145 9.13 -5.60 0.21
N PHE A 146 8.58 -4.60 -0.51
CA PHE A 146 7.21 -4.13 -0.28
C PHE A 146 6.27 -4.26 -1.47
N ALA A 147 6.74 -4.62 -2.68
CA ALA A 147 5.86 -4.77 -3.84
C ALA A 147 4.75 -5.80 -3.62
N TRP A 148 5.05 -6.85 -2.84
CA TRP A 148 4.05 -7.85 -2.52
C TRP A 148 2.83 -7.22 -1.83
N MET A 149 2.97 -6.15 -1.04
CA MET A 149 1.87 -5.55 -0.26
C MET A 149 0.71 -5.11 -1.15
N TYR A 150 0.97 -4.42 -2.25
CA TYR A 150 -0.07 -3.92 -3.17
C TYR A 150 -0.32 -4.83 -4.38
N GLN A 151 0.57 -5.78 -4.67
CA GLN A 151 0.36 -6.74 -5.76
C GLN A 151 -0.43 -7.98 -5.32
N THR A 152 -0.06 -8.55 -4.17
CA THR A 152 -0.57 -9.86 -3.73
C THR A 152 -0.85 -9.96 -2.24
N GLY A 153 -0.52 -8.97 -1.43
CA GLY A 153 -0.62 -8.99 0.03
C GLY A 153 -1.99 -8.55 0.49
N TYR A 154 -2.20 -7.23 0.53
CA TYR A 154 -3.43 -6.64 1.01
C TYR A 154 -4.61 -6.96 0.09
N PRO A 155 -5.83 -7.14 0.64
CA PRO A 155 -7.02 -7.46 -0.14
C PRO A 155 -7.61 -6.19 -0.75
N ILE A 156 -6.82 -5.51 -1.58
CA ILE A 156 -7.18 -4.28 -2.30
C ILE A 156 -7.21 -4.54 -3.80
N LYS A 157 -7.80 -3.61 -4.55
CA LYS A 157 -7.68 -3.56 -6.00
C LYS A 157 -7.02 -2.25 -6.41
N MET A 158 -5.82 -2.33 -6.96
CA MET A 158 -5.20 -1.18 -7.62
C MET A 158 -5.64 -1.17 -9.09
N LYS A 159 -6.47 -0.19 -9.48
CA LYS A 159 -7.00 -0.10 -10.86
C LYS A 159 -6.00 0.51 -11.83
N ALA A 160 -5.29 1.53 -11.37
CA ALA A 160 -4.27 2.17 -12.17
C ALA A 160 -3.23 2.83 -11.25
N MET A 161 -1.99 2.83 -11.72
CA MET A 161 -0.93 3.69 -11.24
C MET A 161 -0.56 4.61 -12.41
N ILE A 162 -0.94 5.88 -12.31
CA ILE A 162 -0.80 6.87 -13.38
C ILE A 162 0.39 7.75 -13.05
N LEU A 163 1.47 7.62 -13.82
CA LEU A 163 2.61 8.54 -13.75
C LEU A 163 2.48 9.63 -14.81
N PHE A 164 2.31 10.88 -14.39
CA PHE A 164 2.22 12.01 -15.29
C PHE A 164 3.47 12.90 -15.20
N LYS A 165 3.76 13.67 -16.27
CA LYS A 165 4.99 14.47 -16.41
C LYS A 165 6.29 13.64 -16.28
N SER A 166 6.25 12.37 -16.63
CA SER A 166 7.42 11.49 -16.63
C SER A 166 8.44 11.91 -17.69
N HIS A 167 9.74 11.80 -17.37
CA HIS A 167 10.80 11.91 -18.37
C HIS A 167 10.85 10.65 -19.25
N ALA A 168 11.46 10.77 -20.44
CA ALA A 168 11.56 9.66 -21.40
C ALA A 168 12.22 8.40 -20.81
N ILE A 169 13.19 8.58 -19.91
CA ILE A 169 13.88 7.47 -19.23
C ILE A 169 12.90 6.67 -18.35
N VAL A 170 12.07 7.34 -17.55
CA VAL A 170 11.06 6.68 -16.71
C VAL A 170 10.06 5.91 -17.60
N ARG A 171 9.67 6.48 -18.74
CA ARG A 171 8.81 5.79 -19.71
C ARG A 171 9.47 4.57 -20.34
N ALA A 172 10.79 4.57 -20.51
CA ALA A 172 11.52 3.43 -21.07
C ALA A 172 11.60 2.28 -20.06
N ILE A 173 11.80 2.57 -18.77
CA ILE A 173 11.90 1.56 -17.70
C ILE A 173 10.56 0.86 -17.47
N ILE A 174 9.44 1.60 -17.45
CA ILE A 174 8.11 1.04 -17.16
C ILE A 174 7.51 0.25 -18.33
N LYS A 175 8.04 0.43 -19.54
CA LYS A 175 7.64 -0.33 -20.73
C LYS A 175 8.26 -1.74 -20.81
N ILE A 176 9.17 -2.06 -19.90
CA ILE A 176 9.78 -3.39 -19.73
C ILE A 176 8.95 -4.16 -18.71
#